data_AF-A0A179G258-F1
#
_entry.id   AF-A0A179G258-F1
#
_cell.length_a   1.000
_cell.length_b   1.000
_cell.length_c   1.000
_cell.angle_alpha   90.00
_cell.angle_beta   90.00
_cell.angle_gamma   90.00
#
_symmetry.space_group_name_H-M   'P 1'
#
loop_
_entity.id
_entity.type
_entity.pdbx_description
1 polymer ?
#
loop_
_entity_poly.entity_id
_entity_poly.type
_entity_poly.pdbx_seq_one_letter_code
_entity_poly.pdbx_strand_id
1 'polypeptide(L)'
;MTPTNQLLPQYITYTDLDPSFDREIRDVHLLYDYNAQDKSGKPERWRYEMWFFSDSRIVYAIRSGPMAGRVSYQKATYQCVRPGEVWQVNWLEETGTVCSLVYDISRSRITTLVSLSKGHWEQTEQARGDKRNAKDFERCRQLSKMGNQTERVMLSVQADIIERFKGGGDLLAISEDAPTL
;
A
#
# COMPACT_ATOMS: atom_id res chain seq x y z
N MET A 1 -9.05 32.01 13.81
CA MET A 1 -7.65 31.56 14.02
C MET A 1 -6.98 31.52 12.66
N THR A 2 -5.85 32.20 12.51
CA THR A 2 -5.05 32.13 11.28
C THR A 2 -4.40 30.74 11.21
N PRO A 3 -4.56 29.99 10.12
CA PRO A 3 -3.87 28.72 9.95
C PRO A 3 -2.36 28.93 10.08
N THR A 4 -1.69 28.13 10.89
CA THR A 4 -0.22 28.15 10.98
C THR A 4 0.36 27.51 9.72
N ASN A 5 1.49 28.05 9.22
CA ASN A 5 2.25 27.46 8.10
C ASN A 5 3.00 26.17 8.49
N GLN A 6 2.65 25.55 9.62
CA GLN A 6 3.28 24.30 10.06
C GLN A 6 2.69 23.13 9.30
N LEU A 7 3.57 22.30 8.72
CA LEU A 7 3.18 21.03 8.13
C LEU A 7 2.63 20.11 9.22
N LEU A 8 1.52 19.45 8.92
CA LEU A 8 0.99 18.41 9.80
C LEU A 8 1.94 17.20 9.81
N PRO A 9 2.08 16.49 10.94
CA PRO A 9 2.74 15.20 10.94
C PRO A 9 2.00 14.24 10.00
N GLN A 10 2.75 13.54 9.15
CA GLN A 10 2.15 12.59 8.19
C GLN A 10 1.46 11.41 8.90
N TYR A 11 2.04 10.95 10.01
CA TYR A 11 1.50 9.88 10.84
C TYR A 11 1.67 10.24 12.31
N ILE A 12 0.65 9.92 13.10
CA ILE A 12 0.70 9.98 14.55
C ILE A 12 0.35 8.58 15.06
N THR A 13 1.21 8.00 15.88
CA THR A 13 0.92 6.78 16.63
C THR A 13 1.17 7.04 18.11
N TYR A 14 0.23 6.61 18.94
CA TYR A 14 0.34 6.66 20.40
C TYR A 14 0.53 5.26 20.99
N THR A 15 0.67 4.25 20.13
CA THR A 15 0.85 2.86 20.52
C THR A 15 2.25 2.43 20.13
N ASP A 16 2.95 1.81 21.08
CA ASP A 16 4.27 1.23 20.84
C ASP A 16 4.18 0.09 19.83
N LEU A 17 5.25 -0.12 19.07
CA LEU A 17 5.34 -1.24 18.16
C LEU A 17 5.43 -2.55 18.97
N ASP A 18 4.52 -3.48 18.70
CA ASP A 18 4.49 -4.75 19.41
C ASP A 18 5.78 -5.55 19.17
N PRO A 19 6.42 -6.15 20.20
CA PRO A 19 7.66 -6.90 20.06
C PRO A 19 7.59 -8.09 19.08
N SER A 20 6.40 -8.58 18.78
CA SER A 20 6.20 -9.63 17.79
C SER A 20 6.46 -9.18 16.34
N PHE A 21 6.55 -7.86 16.08
CA PHE A 21 6.81 -7.29 14.75
C PHE A 21 8.01 -7.91 14.05
N ASP A 22 9.14 -8.02 14.75
CA ASP A 22 10.39 -8.51 14.16
C ASP A 22 10.28 -9.94 13.66
N ARG A 23 9.53 -10.78 14.38
CA ARG A 23 9.27 -12.16 13.98
C ARG A 23 8.23 -12.23 12.87
N GLU A 24 7.13 -11.49 13.01
CA GLU A 24 5.90 -11.71 12.26
C GLU A 24 5.78 -10.88 10.98
N ILE A 25 6.37 -9.69 10.95
CA ILE A 25 6.20 -8.70 9.88
C ILE A 25 7.52 -8.30 9.25
N ARG A 26 8.56 -7.99 10.04
CA ARG A 26 9.84 -7.50 9.49
C ARG A 26 10.35 -8.44 8.40
N ASP A 27 10.68 -7.88 7.24
CA ASP A 27 11.23 -8.60 6.10
C ASP A 27 10.30 -9.67 5.52
N VAL A 28 9.00 -9.69 5.89
CA VAL A 28 8.03 -10.61 5.29
C VAL A 28 7.64 -10.12 3.91
N HIS A 29 7.60 -11.06 2.98
CA HIS A 29 7.15 -10.88 1.61
C HIS A 29 5.90 -11.71 1.36
N LEU A 30 4.89 -11.09 0.77
CA LEU A 30 3.61 -11.69 0.43
C LEU A 30 3.34 -11.54 -1.06
N LEU A 31 3.02 -12.65 -1.72
CA LEU A 31 2.35 -12.66 -3.03
C LEU A 31 0.89 -13.02 -2.81
N TYR A 32 -0.04 -12.24 -3.34
CA TYR A 32 -1.46 -12.42 -3.06
C TYR A 32 -2.36 -12.00 -4.23
N ASP A 33 -3.52 -12.64 -4.32
CA ASP A 33 -4.49 -12.44 -5.39
C ASP A 33 -5.79 -11.85 -4.83
N TYR A 34 -6.09 -10.59 -5.14
CA TYR A 34 -7.37 -9.99 -4.81
C TYR A 34 -8.52 -10.70 -5.52
N ASN A 35 -9.62 -10.88 -4.79
CA ASN A 35 -10.92 -11.32 -5.28
C ASN A 35 -11.63 -10.12 -5.94
N ALA A 36 -11.28 -9.82 -7.19
CA ALA A 36 -11.80 -8.67 -7.93
C ALA A 36 -12.88 -9.06 -8.96
N GLN A 37 -13.38 -8.06 -9.69
CA GLN A 37 -14.30 -8.25 -10.80
C GLN A 37 -13.86 -7.41 -11.99
N ASP A 38 -14.09 -7.92 -13.19
CA ASP A 38 -13.93 -7.14 -14.41
C ASP A 38 -15.07 -6.12 -14.59
N LYS A 39 -15.01 -5.33 -15.67
CA LYS A 39 -16.03 -4.31 -15.98
C LYS A 39 -17.44 -4.89 -16.21
N SER A 40 -17.56 -6.19 -16.48
CA SER A 40 -18.83 -6.90 -16.64
C SER A 40 -19.33 -7.56 -15.36
N GLY A 41 -18.58 -7.44 -14.25
CA GLY A 41 -18.88 -8.08 -12.96
C GLY A 41 -18.42 -9.55 -12.87
N LYS A 42 -17.69 -10.06 -13.87
CA LYS A 42 -17.16 -11.42 -13.84
C LYS A 42 -15.97 -11.48 -12.88
N PRO A 43 -15.83 -12.53 -12.06
CA PRO A 43 -14.68 -12.68 -11.17
C PRO A 43 -13.34 -12.61 -11.91
N GLU A 44 -12.42 -11.85 -11.35
CA GLU A 44 -11.05 -11.68 -11.81
C GLU A 44 -10.09 -11.76 -10.60
N ARG A 45 -8.83 -12.15 -10.86
CA ARG A 45 -7.76 -12.13 -9.86
C ARG A 45 -6.73 -11.08 -10.19
N TRP A 46 -6.51 -10.15 -9.26
CA TRP A 46 -5.44 -9.18 -9.38
C TRP A 46 -4.29 -9.55 -8.46
N ARG A 47 -3.14 -9.88 -9.05
CA ARG A 47 -1.94 -10.32 -8.37
C ARG A 47 -1.09 -9.15 -7.94
N TYR A 48 -0.78 -9.11 -6.66
CA TYR A 48 0.01 -8.08 -6.01
C TYR A 48 1.10 -8.73 -5.17
N GLU A 49 2.14 -7.95 -4.92
CA GLU A 49 3.31 -8.35 -4.17
C GLU A 49 3.66 -7.26 -3.18
N MET A 50 3.91 -7.62 -1.93
CA MET A 50 4.21 -6.70 -0.84
C MET A 50 5.38 -7.23 -0.02
N TRP A 51 6.37 -6.38 0.20
CA TRP A 51 7.47 -6.63 1.11
C TRP A 51 7.45 -5.60 2.25
N PHE A 52 7.30 -6.09 3.47
CA PHE A 52 7.38 -5.30 4.69
C PHE A 52 8.85 -5.07 5.07
N PHE A 53 9.50 -4.20 4.29
CA PHE A 53 10.94 -3.93 4.34
C PHE A 53 11.46 -3.62 5.76
N SER A 54 10.77 -2.72 6.47
CA SER A 54 11.13 -2.33 7.83
C SER A 54 9.91 -1.90 8.65
N ASP A 55 10.14 -1.56 9.92
CA ASP A 55 9.12 -1.02 10.84
C ASP A 55 8.52 0.32 10.41
N SER A 56 9.03 0.92 9.34
CA SER A 56 8.48 2.15 8.81
C SER A 56 8.32 2.15 7.30
N ARG A 57 8.66 1.07 6.59
CA ARG A 57 8.69 1.03 5.12
C ARG A 57 8.08 -0.23 4.55
N ILE A 58 7.41 -0.05 3.43
CA ILE A 58 6.94 -1.12 2.54
C ILE A 58 7.46 -0.88 1.12
N VAL A 59 7.66 -1.97 0.39
CA VAL A 59 7.89 -1.98 -1.07
C VAL A 59 6.85 -2.90 -1.68
N TYR A 60 6.24 -2.52 -2.80
CA TYR A 60 5.20 -3.34 -3.41
C TYR A 60 5.21 -3.23 -4.93
N ALA A 61 4.63 -4.24 -5.58
CA ALA A 61 4.41 -4.26 -7.01
C ALA A 61 3.00 -4.78 -7.36
N ILE A 62 2.45 -4.25 -8.45
CA ILE A 62 1.18 -4.67 -9.01
C ILE A 62 1.47 -5.50 -10.26
N ARG A 63 1.19 -6.80 -10.20
CA ARG A 63 1.54 -7.77 -11.25
C ARG A 63 0.41 -7.98 -12.25
N SER A 64 -0.85 -7.93 -11.82
CA SER A 64 -2.02 -7.94 -12.72
C SER A 64 -3.13 -6.99 -12.24
N GLY A 65 -4.19 -6.85 -13.06
CA GLY A 65 -5.27 -5.89 -12.84
C GLY A 65 -5.03 -4.52 -13.48
N PRO A 66 -5.91 -3.53 -13.24
CA PRO A 66 -5.90 -2.25 -13.95
C PRO A 66 -4.58 -1.47 -13.87
N MET A 67 -3.87 -1.63 -12.75
CA MET A 67 -2.62 -0.92 -12.45
C MET A 67 -1.36 -1.80 -12.61
N ALA A 68 -1.47 -2.92 -13.32
CA ALA A 68 -0.34 -3.81 -13.60
C ALA A 68 0.87 -3.04 -14.16
N GLY A 69 2.06 -3.31 -13.63
CA GLY A 69 3.30 -2.62 -13.97
C GLY A 69 3.65 -1.42 -13.09
N ARG A 70 2.87 -1.13 -12.03
CA ARG A 70 3.26 -0.20 -10.96
C ARG A 70 4.19 -0.90 -9.96
N VAL A 71 5.33 -0.28 -9.67
CA VAL A 71 6.25 -0.64 -8.59
C VAL A 71 6.47 0.59 -7.73
N SER A 72 6.29 0.45 -6.42
CA SER A 72 6.33 1.59 -5.51
C SER A 72 6.83 1.19 -4.12
N TYR A 73 7.00 2.20 -3.29
CA TYR A 73 7.40 2.08 -1.90
C TYR A 73 6.82 3.24 -1.09
N GLN A 74 6.62 3.02 0.20
CA GLN A 74 5.95 4.01 1.03
C GLN A 74 6.36 3.90 2.50
N LYS A 75 6.28 5.04 3.21
CA LYS A 75 6.28 5.04 4.67
C LYS A 75 4.97 4.44 5.15
N ALA A 76 5.05 3.41 5.99
CA ALA A 76 3.90 2.71 6.54
C ALA A 76 3.89 2.79 8.07
N THR A 77 2.71 2.63 8.65
CA THR A 77 2.54 2.39 10.09
C THR A 77 1.97 1.01 10.30
N TYR A 78 2.37 0.40 11.41
CA TYR A 78 2.01 -0.96 11.78
C TYR A 78 1.30 -0.96 13.13
N GLN A 79 0.23 -1.75 13.23
CA GLN A 79 -0.50 -1.97 14.47
C GLN A 79 -0.73 -3.46 14.62
N CYS A 80 -0.26 -4.03 15.72
CA CYS A 80 -0.60 -5.38 16.09
C CYS A 80 -2.05 -5.40 16.59
N VAL A 81 -2.91 -6.15 15.92
CA VAL A 81 -4.31 -6.32 16.33
C VAL A 81 -4.42 -7.52 17.27
N ARG A 82 -3.73 -8.61 16.92
CA ARG A 82 -3.59 -9.82 17.75
C ARG A 82 -2.25 -10.50 17.41
N PRO A 83 -1.30 -10.56 18.36
CA PRO A 83 0.00 -11.18 18.12
C PRO A 83 -0.14 -12.61 17.60
N GLY A 84 0.67 -12.98 16.60
CA GLY A 84 0.65 -14.29 15.96
C GLY A 84 -0.46 -14.48 14.93
N GLU A 85 -1.42 -13.54 14.82
CA GLU A 85 -2.63 -13.76 14.04
C GLU A 85 -2.96 -12.61 13.08
N VAL A 86 -3.01 -11.37 13.56
CA VAL A 86 -3.56 -10.25 12.78
C VAL A 86 -2.76 -8.97 12.99
N TRP A 87 -2.39 -8.36 11.86
CA TRP A 87 -1.72 -7.06 11.81
C TRP A 87 -2.46 -6.11 10.89
N GLN A 88 -2.44 -4.81 11.22
CA GLN A 88 -2.90 -3.75 10.34
C GLN A 88 -1.71 -2.90 9.90
N VAL A 89 -1.66 -2.60 8.61
CA VAL A 89 -0.62 -1.81 7.94
C VAL A 89 -1.28 -0.69 7.16
N ASN A 90 -0.91 0.56 7.44
CA ASN A 90 -1.57 1.72 6.83
C ASN A 90 -0.55 2.64 6.16
N TRP A 91 -0.93 3.23 5.03
CA TRP A 91 -0.10 4.22 4.35
C TRP A 91 -0.89 5.23 3.50
N LEU A 92 -0.26 6.37 3.22
CA LEU A 92 -0.70 7.39 2.27
C LEU A 92 0.29 7.46 1.12
N GLU A 93 -0.20 7.45 -0.11
CA GLU A 93 0.60 7.58 -1.33
C GLU A 93 0.61 9.01 -1.89
N GLU A 94 1.63 9.31 -2.69
CA GLU A 94 1.76 10.55 -3.44
C GLU A 94 0.64 10.80 -4.45
N THR A 95 -0.05 9.74 -4.88
CA THR A 95 -1.28 9.83 -5.69
C THR A 95 -2.46 10.40 -4.90
N GLY A 96 -2.28 10.62 -3.59
CA GLY A 96 -3.32 10.93 -2.63
C GLY A 96 -4.03 9.69 -2.10
N THR A 97 -3.74 8.48 -2.59
CA THR A 97 -4.43 7.24 -2.16
C THR A 97 -4.15 6.90 -0.71
N VAL A 98 -5.18 6.56 0.05
CA VAL A 98 -5.05 6.05 1.42
C VAL A 98 -5.29 4.54 1.41
N CYS A 99 -4.38 3.78 2.00
CA CYS A 99 -4.46 2.33 2.07
C CYS A 99 -4.47 1.88 3.53
N SER A 100 -5.37 0.96 3.84
CA SER A 100 -5.41 0.17 5.07
C SER A 100 -5.45 -1.30 4.70
N LEU A 101 -4.46 -2.05 5.16
CA LEU A 101 -4.28 -3.47 4.88
C LEU A 101 -4.29 -4.23 6.21
N VAL A 102 -5.19 -5.19 6.33
CA VAL A 102 -5.21 -6.17 7.41
C VAL A 102 -4.59 -7.45 6.88
N TYR A 103 -3.45 -7.83 7.46
CA TYR A 103 -2.78 -9.10 7.22
C TYR A 103 -3.25 -10.10 8.28
N ASP A 104 -4.10 -11.04 7.86
CA ASP A 104 -4.55 -12.17 8.67
C ASP A 104 -3.63 -13.36 8.40
N ILE A 105 -2.63 -13.52 9.26
CA ILE A 105 -1.65 -14.60 9.24
C ILE A 105 -2.37 -15.95 9.41
N SER A 106 -3.32 -16.01 10.35
CA SER A 106 -4.01 -17.24 10.74
C SER A 106 -4.83 -17.82 9.59
N ARG A 107 -5.42 -16.96 8.75
CA ARG A 107 -6.26 -17.36 7.62
C ARG A 107 -5.56 -17.27 6.27
N SER A 108 -4.30 -16.86 6.23
CA SER A 108 -3.55 -16.61 4.99
C SER A 108 -4.32 -15.67 4.05
N ARG A 109 -4.81 -14.54 4.59
CA ARG A 109 -5.62 -13.57 3.86
C ARG A 109 -5.17 -12.14 4.08
N ILE A 110 -5.47 -11.31 3.10
CA ILE A 110 -5.40 -9.86 3.21
C ILE A 110 -6.82 -9.30 3.09
N THR A 111 -7.17 -8.33 3.92
CA THR A 111 -8.39 -7.51 3.78
C THR A 111 -7.98 -6.06 3.67
N THR A 112 -8.43 -5.35 2.65
CA THR A 112 -8.06 -3.94 2.45
C THR A 112 -9.26 -3.03 2.33
N LEU A 113 -9.11 -1.83 2.87
CA LEU A 113 -9.79 -0.64 2.37
C LEU A 113 -8.77 0.23 1.64
N VAL A 114 -8.96 0.42 0.34
CA VAL A 114 -8.17 1.33 -0.47
C VAL A 114 -9.06 2.49 -0.90
N SER A 115 -8.69 3.70 -0.49
CA SER A 115 -9.38 4.95 -0.83
C SER A 115 -8.61 5.66 -1.95
N LEU A 116 -8.92 5.27 -3.19
CA LEU A 116 -8.26 5.79 -4.39
C LEU A 116 -8.70 7.22 -4.67
N SER A 117 -7.75 8.13 -4.91
CA SER A 117 -8.07 9.47 -5.38
C SER A 117 -8.70 9.39 -6.78
N LYS A 118 -9.49 10.41 -7.15
CA LYS A 118 -10.12 10.47 -8.47
C LYS A 118 -9.09 10.34 -9.59
N GLY A 119 -7.97 11.06 -9.52
CA GLY A 119 -6.89 10.95 -10.49
C GLY A 119 -6.29 9.55 -10.57
N HIS A 120 -6.07 8.89 -9.43
CA HIS A 120 -5.52 7.53 -9.43
C HIS A 120 -6.49 6.51 -10.05
N TRP A 121 -7.79 6.68 -9.81
CA TRP A 121 -8.84 5.81 -10.36
C TRP A 121 -9.08 6.04 -11.85
N GLU A 122 -9.20 7.29 -12.30
CA GLU A 122 -9.53 7.62 -13.68
C GLU A 122 -8.32 7.50 -14.63
N GLN A 123 -7.10 7.67 -14.11
CA GLN A 123 -5.86 7.64 -14.89
C GLN A 123 -4.90 6.52 -14.45
N THR A 124 -5.43 5.31 -14.26
CA THR A 124 -4.66 4.13 -13.78
C THR A 124 -3.33 3.90 -14.52
N GLU A 125 -3.29 4.13 -15.83
CA GLU A 125 -2.08 3.95 -16.63
C GLU A 125 -0.95 4.91 -16.25
N GLN A 126 -1.29 6.14 -15.86
CA GLN A 126 -0.33 7.15 -15.43
C GLN A 126 0.31 6.79 -14.08
N ALA A 127 -0.33 5.91 -13.29
CA ALA A 127 0.22 5.42 -12.02
C ALA A 127 1.17 4.22 -12.19
N ARG A 128 1.33 3.67 -13.40
CA ARG A 128 2.30 2.60 -13.71
C ARG A 128 3.73 3.15 -13.73
N GLY A 129 4.71 2.25 -13.75
CA GLY A 129 6.15 2.58 -13.71
C GLY A 129 6.77 2.32 -12.34
N ASP A 130 8.04 2.70 -12.17
CA ASP A 130 8.77 2.55 -10.91
C ASP A 130 8.93 3.91 -10.25
N LYS A 131 8.39 4.08 -9.03
CA LYS A 131 8.51 5.30 -8.23
C LYS A 131 9.96 5.78 -8.04
N ARG A 132 10.95 4.89 -8.12
CA ARG A 132 12.37 5.27 -8.08
C ARG A 132 12.78 6.15 -9.26
N ASN A 133 12.05 6.09 -10.37
CA ASN A 133 12.21 7.01 -11.48
C ASN A 133 11.54 8.36 -11.16
N ALA A 134 12.32 9.44 -11.17
CA ALA A 134 11.82 10.77 -10.83
C ALA A 134 10.63 11.25 -11.69
N LYS A 135 10.57 10.85 -12.97
CA LYS A 135 9.45 11.21 -13.86
C LYS A 135 8.17 10.46 -13.49
N ASP A 136 8.29 9.19 -13.13
CA ASP A 136 7.16 8.38 -12.69
C ASP A 136 6.65 8.88 -11.33
N PHE A 137 7.55 9.25 -10.42
CA PHE A 137 7.18 9.81 -9.13
C PHE A 137 6.42 11.14 -9.26
N GLU A 138 6.94 12.08 -10.07
CA GLU A 138 6.29 13.38 -10.27
C GLU A 138 4.95 13.24 -10.99
N ARG A 139 4.85 12.29 -11.93
CA ARG A 139 3.59 11.94 -12.58
C ARG A 139 2.55 11.42 -11.58
N CYS A 140 2.94 10.53 -10.67
CA CYS A 140 2.06 10.04 -9.61
C CYS A 140 1.58 11.17 -8.68
N ARG A 141 2.44 12.13 -8.35
CA ARG A 141 2.06 13.33 -7.56
C ARG A 141 0.97 14.16 -8.25
N GLN A 142 1.01 14.28 -9.58
CA GLN A 142 -0.02 15.06 -10.30
C GLN A 142 -1.42 14.44 -10.16
N LEU A 143 -1.52 13.12 -9.99
CA LEU A 143 -2.80 12.43 -9.83
C LEU A 143 -3.55 12.90 -8.57
N SER A 144 -2.83 13.28 -7.51
CA SER A 144 -3.44 13.80 -6.27
C SER A 144 -4.14 15.14 -6.44
N LYS A 145 -3.80 15.89 -7.50
CA LYS A 145 -4.37 17.22 -7.79
C LYS A 145 -5.74 17.13 -8.50
N MET A 146 -6.16 15.93 -8.89
CA MET A 146 -7.42 15.70 -9.58
C MET A 146 -8.53 15.32 -8.61
N GLY A 147 -9.63 16.09 -8.64
CA GLY A 147 -10.77 15.90 -7.76
C GLY A 147 -10.48 16.34 -6.32
N ASN A 148 -11.32 15.88 -5.39
CA ASN A 148 -11.20 16.19 -3.97
C ASN A 148 -11.41 14.95 -3.08
N GLN A 149 -11.34 15.13 -1.76
CA GLN A 149 -11.38 14.04 -0.78
C GLN A 149 -12.70 13.25 -0.78
N THR A 150 -13.82 13.85 -1.17
CA THR A 150 -15.13 13.17 -1.20
C THR A 150 -15.41 12.46 -2.53
N GLU A 151 -14.56 12.63 -3.54
CA GLU A 151 -14.67 11.96 -4.85
C GLU A 151 -13.84 10.66 -4.93
N ARG A 152 -13.39 10.16 -3.78
CA ARG A 152 -12.56 8.95 -3.72
C ARG A 152 -13.38 7.70 -4.00
N VAL A 153 -12.75 6.73 -4.66
CA VAL A 153 -13.29 5.37 -4.75
C VAL A 153 -12.88 4.59 -3.52
N MET A 154 -13.87 4.12 -2.77
CA MET A 154 -13.69 3.30 -1.57
C MET A 154 -13.74 1.82 -1.95
N LEU A 155 -12.57 1.23 -2.23
CA LEU A 155 -12.47 -0.17 -2.64
C LEU A 155 -12.22 -1.07 -1.42
N SER A 156 -13.24 -1.82 -1.03
CA SER A 156 -13.17 -2.86 0.00
C SER A 156 -13.04 -4.22 -0.67
N VAL A 157 -11.90 -4.89 -0.49
CA VAL A 157 -11.61 -6.16 -1.17
C VAL A 157 -10.73 -7.07 -0.31
N GLN A 158 -10.84 -8.37 -0.52
CA GLN A 158 -10.01 -9.38 0.13
C GLN A 158 -9.12 -10.09 -0.89
N ALA A 159 -7.94 -10.51 -0.46
CA ALA A 159 -7.04 -11.36 -1.24
C ALA A 159 -6.69 -12.64 -0.49
N ASP A 160 -6.44 -13.68 -1.27
CA ASP A 160 -5.85 -14.92 -0.79
C ASP A 160 -4.32 -14.81 -0.93
N ILE A 161 -3.59 -15.14 0.13
CA ILE A 161 -2.12 -15.15 0.09
C ILE A 161 -1.67 -16.44 -0.56
N ILE A 162 -0.90 -16.32 -1.63
CA ILE A 162 -0.40 -17.43 -2.45
C ILE A 162 0.98 -17.86 -1.96
N GLU A 163 1.85 -16.90 -1.65
CA GLU A 163 3.19 -17.17 -1.13
C GLU A 163 3.52 -16.23 0.03
N ARG A 164 4.28 -16.76 0.99
CA ARG A 164 4.82 -16.03 2.13
C ARG A 164 6.24 -16.50 2.41
N PHE A 165 7.19 -15.57 2.40
CA PHE A 165 8.59 -15.85 2.74
C PHE A 165 9.27 -14.63 3.36
N LYS A 166 10.57 -14.75 3.68
CA LYS A 166 11.41 -13.65 4.18
C LYS A 166 12.36 -13.18 3.07
N GLY A 167 12.61 -11.88 2.98
CA GLY A 167 13.45 -11.26 1.98
C GLY A 167 12.66 -10.55 0.87
N GLY A 168 13.32 -9.67 0.13
CA GLY A 168 12.65 -8.83 -0.88
C GLY A 168 12.12 -9.56 -2.11
N GLY A 169 12.52 -10.81 -2.35
CA GLY A 169 12.25 -11.48 -3.62
C GLY A 169 12.86 -10.68 -4.77
N ASP A 170 12.05 -10.36 -5.78
CA ASP A 170 12.46 -9.50 -6.90
C ASP A 170 12.27 -7.99 -6.63
N LEU A 171 11.71 -7.62 -5.47
CA LEU A 171 11.54 -6.21 -5.11
C LEU A 171 12.87 -5.60 -4.66
N LEU A 172 13.19 -4.44 -5.24
CA LEU A 172 14.40 -3.70 -4.89
C LEU A 172 14.27 -3.01 -3.54
N ALA A 173 15.29 -3.13 -2.70
CA ALA A 173 15.39 -2.39 -1.46
C ALA A 173 15.37 -0.87 -1.69
N ILE A 174 15.10 -0.13 -0.63
CA ILE A 174 15.16 1.32 -0.57
C ILE A 174 16.00 1.76 0.62
N SER A 175 16.47 3.00 0.62
CA SER A 175 16.99 3.61 1.84
C SER A 175 15.84 3.99 2.77
N GLU A 176 16.10 4.00 4.08
CA GLU A 176 15.09 4.43 5.06
C GLU A 176 14.66 5.89 4.83
N ASP A 177 15.53 6.74 4.31
CA ASP A 177 15.23 8.15 4.02
C ASP A 177 14.64 8.40 2.62
N ALA A 178 14.34 7.35 1.84
CA ALA A 178 13.79 7.49 0.50
C ALA A 178 12.49 8.34 0.50
N PRO A 179 12.34 9.32 -0.41
CA PRO A 179 11.20 10.22 -0.40
C PRO A 179 9.93 9.50 -0.81
N THR A 180 8.83 9.77 -0.10
CA THR A 180 7.57 9.04 -0.29
C THR A 180 6.38 9.90 -0.73
N LEU A 181 6.30 11.15 -0.25
CA LEU A 181 5.27 12.12 -0.66
C LEU A 181 5.90 13.29 -1.40
#